data_AF-A0A975B7V6-F1
#
_entry.id   AF-A0A975B7V6-F1
#
_cell.length_a   1.000
_cell.length_b   1.000
_cell.length_c   1.000
_cell.angle_alpha   90.00
_cell.angle_beta   90.00
_cell.angle_gamma   90.00
#
_symmetry.space_group_name_H-M   'P 1'
#
loop_
_entity.id
_entity.type
_entity.pdbx_description
1 polymer ?
#
loop_
_entity_poly.entity_id
_entity_poly.type
_entity_poly.pdbx_seq_one_letter_code
_entity_poly.pdbx_strand_id
1 'polypeptide(L)' 'MSEIRMTGEIRTDYDCEITGIPAERWGEAVFKPGDEEIVLEVSVEKDIIVALMVGEDTAWKGTLEGLKKLLQQGIEKK' A
#
# COMPACT_ATOMS: atom_id res chain seq x y z
N MET A 1 -24.60 17.30 -0.97
CA MET A 1 -23.72 16.16 -1.25
C MET A 1 -22.34 16.74 -1.52
N SER A 2 -21.47 16.80 -0.51
CA SER A 2 -20.06 17.02 -0.80
C SER A 2 -19.59 15.89 -1.70
N GLU A 3 -18.98 16.20 -2.83
CA GLU A 3 -18.31 15.18 -3.65
C GLU A 3 -17.37 14.40 -2.74
N ILE A 4 -17.45 13.06 -2.76
CA ILE A 4 -16.43 12.23 -2.12
C ILE A 4 -15.13 12.54 -2.85
N ARG A 5 -14.25 13.31 -2.20
CA ARG A 5 -12.93 13.67 -2.71
C ARG A 5 -11.91 12.79 -2.01
N MET A 6 -10.99 12.26 -2.80
CA MET A 6 -9.88 11.43 -2.34
C MET A 6 -8.59 12.07 -2.81
N THR A 7 -7.59 12.16 -1.94
CA THR A 7 -6.21 12.45 -2.33
C THR A 7 -5.39 11.17 -2.32
N GLY A 8 -4.34 11.14 -3.14
CA GLY A 8 -3.43 10.01 -3.25
C GLY A 8 -1.99 10.50 -3.32
N GLU A 9 -1.10 9.79 -2.66
CA GLU A 9 0.33 10.07 -2.64
C GLU A 9 1.09 8.76 -2.82
N ILE A 10 2.18 8.78 -3.59
CA ILE A 10 3.12 7.67 -3.68
C ILE A 10 4.46 8.22 -3.21
N ARG A 11 5.06 7.55 -2.22
CA ARG A 11 6.40 7.85 -1.74
C ARG A 11 7.28 6.64 -1.98
N THR A 12 8.55 6.90 -2.22
CA THR A 12 9.55 5.86 -2.35
C THR A 12 10.78 6.25 -1.56
N ASP A 13 11.72 5.32 -1.38
CA ASP A 13 13.04 5.61 -0.82
C ASP A 13 13.77 6.75 -1.58
N TYR A 14 13.40 7.01 -2.84
CA TYR A 14 13.92 8.08 -3.70
C TYR A 14 12.83 9.01 -4.27
N ASP A 15 12.20 9.85 -3.45
CA ASP A 15 11.34 10.97 -3.92
C ASP A 15 12.10 12.06 -4.77
N CYS A 16 13.05 11.71 -5.64
CA CYS A 16 13.90 12.64 -6.41
C CYS A 16 14.09 12.35 -7.92
N GLU A 17 13.46 11.36 -8.56
CA GLU A 17 13.49 11.28 -10.03
C GLU A 17 12.08 11.33 -10.64
N ILE A 18 11.69 12.55 -10.99
CA ILE A 18 10.46 12.89 -11.70
C ILE A 18 10.34 12.00 -12.95
N THR A 19 9.26 11.20 -12.97
CA THR A 19 8.81 10.26 -14.01
C THR A 19 9.69 9.02 -14.23
N GLY A 20 9.33 7.89 -13.58
CA GLY A 20 9.99 6.58 -13.76
C GLY A 20 10.69 6.00 -12.52
N ILE A 21 10.19 6.35 -11.33
CA ILE A 21 10.86 6.24 -10.03
C ILE A 21 11.47 4.84 -9.76
N PRO A 22 12.81 4.71 -9.75
CA PRO A 22 13.49 3.52 -9.27
C PRO A 22 13.51 3.55 -7.75
N ALA A 23 12.65 2.75 -7.13
CA ALA A 23 12.74 2.46 -5.70
C ALA A 23 13.64 1.24 -5.50
N GLU A 24 14.70 1.33 -4.70
CA GLU A 24 15.58 0.18 -4.51
C GLU A 24 14.92 -0.86 -3.60
N ARG A 25 14.30 -0.42 -2.50
CA ARG A 25 13.86 -1.33 -1.43
C ARG A 25 12.58 -0.92 -0.70
N TRP A 26 12.00 0.24 -0.95
CA TRP A 26 10.77 0.64 -0.26
C TRP A 26 9.91 1.60 -1.07
N GLY A 27 8.59 1.43 -0.98
CA GLY A 27 7.62 2.42 -1.43
C GLY A 27 6.28 2.26 -0.74
N GLU A 28 5.57 3.37 -0.57
CA GLU A 28 4.22 3.40 -0.01
C GLU A 28 3.26 4.19 -0.90
N ALA A 29 2.02 3.74 -0.94
CA ALA A 29 0.90 4.46 -1.54
C ALA A 29 -0.09 4.79 -0.43
N VAL A 30 -0.37 6.08 -0.25
CA VAL A 30 -1.30 6.62 0.75
C VAL A 30 -2.53 7.15 0.03
N PHE A 31 -3.71 6.71 0.44
CA PHE A 31 -5.00 7.20 -0.06
C PHE A 31 -5.79 7.80 1.10
N LYS A 32 -6.35 9.00 0.91
CA LYS A 32 -7.14 9.70 1.93
C LYS A 32 -8.55 10.03 1.44
N PRO A 33 -9.51 9.09 1.54
CA PRO A 33 -10.92 9.37 1.26
C PRO A 33 -11.61 9.99 2.49
N GLY A 34 -11.93 11.29 2.43
CA GLY A 34 -12.52 12.00 3.56
C GLY A 34 -11.55 12.08 4.75
N ASP A 35 -11.97 11.57 5.91
CA ASP A 35 -11.16 11.53 7.15
C ASP A 35 -10.48 10.17 7.38
N GLU A 36 -10.59 9.25 6.43
CA GLU A 36 -9.94 7.93 6.49
C GLU A 36 -8.57 7.97 5.79
N GLU A 37 -7.67 7.08 6.19
CA GLU A 37 -6.38 6.86 5.53
C GLU A 37 -6.21 5.38 5.20
N ILE A 38 -5.75 5.07 3.99
CA ILE A 38 -5.43 3.71 3.56
C ILE A 38 -4.01 3.74 3.04
N VAL A 39 -3.11 2.96 3.64
CA VAL A 39 -1.71 2.91 3.25
C VAL A 39 -1.35 1.49 2.79
N LEU A 40 -0.73 1.40 1.62
CA LEU A 40 -0.07 0.20 1.12
C LEU A 40 1.43 0.44 1.12
N GLU A 41 2.15 -0.22 2.00
CA GLU A 41 3.62 -0.22 2.02
C GLU A 41 4.14 -1.50 1.37
N VAL A 42 5.18 -1.37 0.55
CA VAL A 42 5.95 -2.48 -0.02
C VAL A 42 7.42 -2.26 0.28
N SER A 43 8.08 -3.26 0.86
CA SER A 43 9.52 -3.26 1.07
C SER A 43 10.17 -4.51 0.49
N VAL A 44 11.33 -4.36 -0.14
CA VAL A 44 12.11 -5.43 -0.73
C VAL A 44 13.38 -5.62 0.10
N GLU A 45 13.38 -6.66 0.93
CA GLU A 45 14.53 -7.07 1.72
C GLU A 45 15.10 -8.40 1.20
N LYS A 46 15.25 -9.41 2.07
CA LYS A 46 15.45 -10.82 1.67
C LYS A 46 14.20 -11.39 0.97
N ASP A 47 13.03 -10.93 1.40
CA ASP A 47 11.71 -11.28 0.87
C ASP A 47 10.94 -9.97 0.59
N ILE A 48 9.95 -10.01 -0.31
CA ILE A 48 9.06 -8.87 -0.53
C ILE A 48 8.04 -8.83 0.61
N ILE A 49 8.08 -7.77 1.41
CA ILE A 49 7.16 -7.49 2.50
C ILE A 49 6.10 -6.50 2.03
N VAL A 50 4.86 -6.74 2.42
CA VAL A 50 3.73 -5.87 2.15
C VAL A 50 3.03 -5.56 3.48
N ALA A 51 2.66 -4.30 3.70
CA ALA A 51 1.82 -3.89 4.81
C ALA A 51 0.61 -3.08 4.31
N LEU A 52 -0.54 -3.31 4.93
CA LEU A 52 -1.80 -2.62 4.71
C LEU A 52 -2.19 -1.93 6.02
N MET A 53 -2.36 -0.62 5.99
CA MET A 53 -2.82 0.17 7.13
C MET A 53 -4.16 0.82 6.77
N VAL A 54 -5.07 0.86 7.74
CA VAL A 54 -6.37 1.50 7.62
C VAL A 54 -6.55 2.37 8.85
N GLY A 55 -6.66 3.68 8.66
CA GLY A 55 -6.50 4.66 9.72
C GLY A 55 -5.11 4.59 10.34
N GLU A 56 -5.03 4.66 11.66
CA GLU A 56 -3.76 4.60 12.40
C GLU A 56 -3.27 3.16 12.63
N ASP A 57 -4.07 2.15 12.28
CA ASP A 57 -3.80 0.75 12.61
C ASP A 57 -3.23 -0.03 11.41
N THR A 58 -2.23 -0.87 11.68
CA THR A 58 -1.78 -1.88 10.71
C THR A 58 -2.81 -3.01 10.65
N ALA A 59 -3.63 -2.99 9.59
CA ALA A 59 -4.61 -4.03 9.33
C ALA A 59 -3.95 -5.37 8.97
N TRP A 60 -2.83 -5.35 8.24
CA TRP A 60 -2.10 -6.56 7.87
C TRP A 60 -0.63 -6.28 7.50
N LYS A 61 0.29 -7.19 7.84
CA LYS A 61 1.70 -7.15 7.39
C LYS A 61 2.23 -8.57 7.20
N GLY A 62 2.93 -8.82 6.10
CA GLY A 62 3.51 -10.12 5.79
C GLY A 62 4.25 -10.16 4.46
N THR A 63 4.64 -11.35 4.01
CA THR A 63 5.30 -11.49 2.70
C THR A 63 4.29 -11.39 1.56
N LEU A 64 4.74 -11.01 0.36
CA LEU A 64 3.91 -11.01 -0.85
C LEU A 64 3.28 -12.38 -1.13
N GLU A 65 4.01 -13.48 -0.83
CA GLU A 65 3.45 -14.83 -0.91
C GLU A 65 2.33 -15.06 0.10
N GLY A 66 2.50 -14.56 1.33
CA GLY A 66 1.47 -14.58 2.37
C GLY A 66 0.21 -13.83 1.92
N LEU A 67 0.38 -12.64 1.34
CA LEU A 67 -0.75 -11.86 0.81
C LEU A 67 -1.47 -12.61 -0.31
N LYS A 68 -0.73 -13.19 -1.27
CA LYS A 68 -1.31 -14.00 -2.36
C LYS A 68 -2.15 -15.15 -1.83
N LYS A 69 -1.66 -15.88 -0.82
CA LYS A 69 -2.41 -16.98 -0.19
C LYS A 69 -3.65 -16.48 0.52
N LEU A 70 -3.56 -15.37 1.26
CA LEU A 70 -4.69 -14.76 1.95
C LEU A 70 -5.80 -14.36 0.96
N LEU A 71 -5.43 -13.67 -0.13
CA LEU A 71 -6.38 -13.28 -1.17
C LEU A 71 -7.02 -14.50 -1.85
N GLN A 72 -6.26 -15.55 -2.12
CA GLN A 72 -6.80 -16.79 -2.70
C GLN A 72 -7.79 -17.52 -1.78
N GLN A 73 -7.63 -17.39 -0.46
CA GLN A 73 -8.52 -17.99 0.54
C GLN A 73 -9.76 -17.13 0.82
N GLY A 74 -9.64 -15.80 0.75
CA GLY A 74 -10.69 -14.85 1.13
C GLY A 74 -11.53 -14.29 -0.02
N ILE A 75 -11.10 -14.44 -1.28
CA ILE A 75 -11.92 -14.04 -2.44
C ILE A 75 -12.93 -15.14 -2.72
N GLU A 76 -14.16 -14.99 -2.19
CA GLU A 76 -15.32 -15.57 -2.87
C GLU A 76 -15.34 -14.96 -4.28
N LYS A 77 -15.06 -15.77 -5.30
CA LYS A 77 -15.23 -15.36 -6.69
C LYS A 77 -16.70 -15.00 -6.90
N LYS A 78 -17.04 -13.71 -6.78
CA LYS A 78 -18.31 -13.17 -7.24
C LYS A 78 -18.34 -13.16 -8.76
#